data_AF-A0A849DG42-F1
#
_entry.id   AF-A0A849DG42-F1
#
_cell.length_a   1.000
_cell.length_b   1.000
_cell.length_c   1.000
_cell.angle_alpha   90.00
_cell.angle_beta   90.00
_cell.angle_gamma   90.00
#
_symmetry.space_group_name_H-M   'P 1'
#
loop_
_entity.id
_entity.type
_entity.pdbx_description
1 polymer ?
#
loop_
_entity_poly.entity_id
_entity_poly.type
_entity_poly.pdbx_seq_one_letter_code
_entity_poly.pdbx_strand_id
1 'polypeptide(L)' 'AKRPLFSQEEEARKLYEEREKAYRKLADVVINVENLTLEEQLEQIAKKCKL' A
#
# COMPACT_ATOMS: atom_id res chain seq x y z
N ALA A 1 -14.04 -7.34 -19.05
CA ALA A 1 -13.63 -6.12 -18.29
C ALA A 1 -12.21 -6.30 -17.79
N LYS A 2 -11.32 -5.30 -17.88
CA LYS A 2 -9.86 -5.47 -17.71
C LYS A 2 -9.40 -5.84 -16.28
N ARG A 3 -10.29 -5.84 -15.27
CA ARG A 3 -9.97 -6.22 -13.89
C ARG A 3 -11.17 -6.86 -13.17
N PRO A 4 -11.52 -8.12 -13.48
CA PRO A 4 -12.70 -8.77 -12.92
C PRO A 4 -12.60 -9.05 -11.40
N LEU A 5 -11.37 -9.10 -10.86
CA LEU A 5 -11.12 -9.27 -9.42
C LEU A 5 -11.65 -8.13 -8.55
N PHE A 6 -11.76 -6.90 -9.07
CA PHE A 6 -12.36 -5.79 -8.31
C PHE A 6 -13.90 -5.80 -8.32
N SER A 7 -14.51 -6.81 -8.93
CA SER A 7 -15.95 -7.07 -8.88
C SER A 7 -16.32 -8.13 -7.82
N GLN A 8 -15.33 -8.80 -7.22
CA GLN A 8 -15.52 -9.85 -6.22
C GLN A 8 -14.76 -9.49 -4.94
N GLU A 9 -15.45 -8.83 -4.01
CA GLU A 9 -14.86 -8.27 -2.78
C GLU A 9 -14.10 -9.31 -1.94
N GLU A 10 -14.66 -10.51 -1.78
CA GLU A 10 -14.05 -11.60 -1.02
C GLU A 10 -12.72 -12.07 -1.61
N GLU A 11 -12.64 -12.21 -2.93
CA GLU A 11 -11.39 -12.58 -3.61
C GLU A 11 -10.36 -11.45 -3.55
N ALA A 12 -10.82 -10.20 -3.69
CA ALA A 12 -9.97 -9.03 -3.58
C ALA A 12 -9.36 -8.89 -2.18
N ARG A 13 -10.14 -9.17 -1.12
CA ARG A 13 -9.68 -9.14 0.26
C ARG A 13 -8.62 -10.21 0.54
N LYS A 14 -8.85 -11.45 0.11
CA LYS A 14 -7.84 -12.54 0.22
C LYS A 14 -6.54 -12.15 -0.46
N LEU A 15 -6.62 -11.64 -1.68
CA LEU A 15 -5.45 -11.21 -2.45
C LEU A 15 -4.73 -10.03 -1.78
N TYR A 16 -5.45 -9.09 -1.18
CA TYR A 16 -4.88 -8.00 -0.41
C TYR A 16 -4.10 -8.51 0.80
N GLU A 17 -4.70 -9.39 1.60
CA GLU A 17 -4.07 -9.96 2.81
C GLU A 17 -2.80 -10.79 2.50
N GLU A 18 -2.79 -11.50 1.38
CA GLU A 18 -1.60 -12.22 0.90
C GLU A 18 -0.48 -11.26 0.47
N ARG A 19 -0.84 -10.23 -0.30
CA ARG A 19 0.13 -9.29 -0.87
C ARG A 19 0.67 -8.30 0.16
N GLU A 20 -0.14 -7.83 1.09
CA GLU A 20 0.25 -6.91 2.16
C GLU A 20 1.44 -7.47 2.96
N LYS A 21 1.37 -8.75 3.31
CA LYS A 21 2.45 -9.46 4.00
C LYS A 21 3.72 -9.55 3.16
N ALA A 22 3.59 -9.83 1.86
CA ALA A 22 4.73 -9.93 0.96
C ALA A 22 5.41 -8.57 0.77
N TYR A 23 4.62 -7.50 0.55
CA TYR A 23 5.13 -6.15 0.41
C TYR A 23 5.79 -5.64 1.69
N ARG A 24 5.20 -5.91 2.86
CA ARG A 24 5.78 -5.52 4.16
C ARG A 24 7.13 -6.21 4.44
N LYS A 25 7.31 -7.45 4.00
CA LYS A 25 8.59 -8.17 4.16
C LYS A 25 9.72 -7.61 3.30
N LEU A 26 9.39 -7.06 2.13
CA LEU A 26 10.36 -6.55 1.16
C LEU A 26 10.67 -5.07 1.36
N ALA A 27 9.75 -4.31 1.95
CA ALA A 27 9.87 -2.87 2.08
C ALA A 27 10.81 -2.47 3.23
N ASP A 28 11.80 -1.62 2.94
CA ASP A 28 12.64 -0.99 3.96
C ASP A 28 11.86 0.05 4.79
N VAL A 29 10.86 0.66 4.16
CA VAL A 29 10.04 1.71 4.75
C VAL A 29 8.57 1.46 4.42
N VAL A 30 7.74 1.40 5.46
CA VAL A 30 6.27 1.29 5.34
C VAL A 30 5.63 2.57 5.86
N ILE A 31 4.74 3.17 5.05
CA ILE A 31 4.03 4.41 5.38
C ILE A 31 2.53 4.16 5.17
N ASN A 32 1.73 4.54 6.17
CA ASN A 32 0.28 4.57 6.01
C ASN A 32 -0.10 5.87 5.28
N VAL A 33 -0.71 5.73 4.12
CA VAL A 33 -1.14 6.86 3.27
C VAL A 33 -2.60 7.25 3.52
N GLU A 34 -3.33 6.51 4.36
CA GLU A 34 -4.72 6.79 4.68
C GLU A 34 -4.88 8.19 5.28
N ASN A 35 -5.84 8.96 4.75
CA ASN A 35 -6.13 10.35 5.13
C ASN A 35 -5.00 11.37 4.89
N LEU A 36 -3.93 11.01 4.16
CA LEU A 36 -2.86 11.94 3.82
C LEU A 36 -3.03 12.52 2.42
N THR A 37 -2.79 13.82 2.29
CA THR A 37 -2.58 14.49 1.01
C THR A 37 -1.25 14.06 0.38
N LEU A 38 -1.10 14.31 -0.92
CA LEU A 38 0.13 13.97 -1.64
C LEU A 38 1.37 14.64 -1.01
N GLU A 39 1.25 15.90 -0.59
CA GLU A 39 2.35 16.66 0.02
C GLU A 39 2.78 16.04 1.36
N GLU A 40 1.82 15.66 2.20
CA GLU A 40 2.10 14.98 3.48
C GLU A 40 2.73 13.61 3.29
N GLN A 41 2.29 12.86 2.26
CA GLN A 41 2.90 11.59 1.90
C GLN A 41 4.37 11.77 1.51
N LEU A 42 4.68 12.77 0.67
CA LEU A 42 6.05 13.09 0.27
C LEU A 42 6.92 13.51 1.46
N GLU A 43 6.38 14.30 2.38
CA GLU A 43 7.09 14.71 3.59
C GLU A 43 7.42 13.49 4.49
N GLN A 44 6.46 12.56 4.66
CA GLN A 44 6.71 11.33 5.43
C GLN A 44 7.75 10.43 4.78
N ILE A 45 7.70 10.27 3.44
CA ILE A 45 8.70 9.51 2.69
C ILE A 45 10.07 10.15 2.90
N ALA A 46 10.21 11.46 2.67
CA ALA A 46 11.47 12.17 2.85
C ALA A 46 12.03 12.06 4.28
N LYS A 47 11.16 12.12 5.30
CA LYS A 47 11.55 11.95 6.72
C LYS A 47 12.07 10.55 7.03
N LYS A 48 11.49 9.50 6.44
CA LYS A 48 11.88 8.11 6.69
C LYS A 48 13.04 7.65 5.81
N CYS A 49 13.16 8.18 4.61
CA CYS A 49 14.21 7.85 3.64
C CYS A 49 15.45 8.73 3.79
N LYS A 50 15.63 9.46 4.91
CA LYS A 50 16.78 10.36 5.14
C LYS A 50 18.09 9.76 4.61
N LEU A 51 18.52 10.29 3.47
CA LEU A 51 19.87 10.24 2.92
C LEU A 51 20.74 11.25 3.67
#